data_AF-A0A1H1LXM0-F1
#
_entry.id   AF-A0A1H1LXM0-F1
#
_cell.length_a   1.000
_cell.length_b   1.000
_cell.length_c   1.000
_cell.angle_alpha   90.00
_cell.angle_beta   90.00
_cell.angle_gamma   90.00
#
_symmetry.space_group_name_H-M   'P 1'
#
loop_
_entity.id
_entity.type
_entity.pdbx_description
1 polymer ?
#
loop_
_entity_poly.entity_id
_entity_poly.type
_entity_poly.pdbx_seq_one_letter_code
_entity_poly.pdbx_strand_id
1 'polypeptide(L)'
;MSYTFIIGISLIAILLYKFFECARRNNLKKLEKIKFVVSGLLIAAFIATGHFLSYPDSLYWFIFSAIIILSVSLSSKVFRNELKRYLSLSQKDKIINACYYVLLLACINIFF
;
A
#
# COMPACT_ATOMS: atom_id res chain seq x y z
N MET A 1 -9.52 -1.07 -23.53
CA MET A 1 -10.14 0.18 -23.03
C MET A 1 -11.22 -0.10 -21.99
N SER A 2 -12.30 -0.83 -22.29
CA SER A 2 -13.33 -1.19 -21.28
C SER A 2 -12.82 -2.17 -20.20
N TYR A 3 -12.19 -3.28 -20.59
CA TYR A 3 -11.69 -4.28 -19.64
C TYR A 3 -10.56 -3.77 -18.74
N THR A 4 -9.64 -2.98 -19.29
CA THR A 4 -8.55 -2.33 -18.54
C THR A 4 -9.08 -1.39 -17.47
N PHE A 5 -10.12 -0.62 -17.78
CA PHE A 5 -10.77 0.27 -16.81
C PHE A 5 -11.48 -0.51 -15.69
N ILE A 6 -12.20 -1.58 -16.03
CA ILE A 6 -12.87 -2.45 -15.05
C ILE A 6 -11.86 -3.12 -14.10
N ILE A 7 -10.75 -3.62 -14.64
CA ILE A 7 -9.70 -4.26 -13.84
C ILE A 7 -9.01 -3.23 -12.94
N GLY A 8 -8.69 -2.04 -13.46
CA GLY A 8 -8.12 -0.93 -12.69
C GLY A 8 -9.00 -0.52 -11.51
N ILE A 9 -10.31 -0.34 -11.73
CA ILE A 9 -11.28 -0.04 -10.66
C ILE A 9 -11.33 -1.16 -9.62
N SER A 10 -11.33 -2.42 -10.07
CA SER A 10 -11.35 -3.57 -9.17
C SER A 10 -10.11 -3.62 -8.27
N LEU A 11 -8.93 -3.32 -8.82
CA LEU A 11 -7.68 -3.25 -8.05
C LEU A 11 -7.72 -2.11 -7.02
N ILE A 12 -8.20 -0.93 -7.40
CA ILE A 12 -8.37 0.20 -6.47
C ILE A 12 -9.36 -0.18 -5.36
N ALA A 13 -10.48 -0.82 -5.68
CA ALA A 13 -11.46 -1.27 -4.69
C ALA A 13 -10.87 -2.28 -3.71
N ILE A 14 -10.07 -3.24 -4.19
CA ILE A 14 -9.36 -4.21 -3.35
C ILE A 14 -8.34 -3.52 -2.44
N LEU A 15 -7.58 -2.56 -2.96
CA LEU A 15 -6.62 -1.77 -2.19
C LEU A 15 -7.32 -0.98 -1.08
N LEU A 16 -8.41 -0.28 -1.40
CA LEU A 16 -9.22 0.45 -0.43
C LEU A 16 -9.82 -0.47 0.62
N TYR A 17 -10.37 -1.62 0.21
CA TYR A 17 -10.89 -2.63 1.13
C TYR A 17 -9.82 -3.08 2.11
N LYS A 18 -8.63 -3.46 1.62
CA LYS A 18 -7.51 -3.88 2.48
C LYS A 18 -7.02 -2.77 3.40
N PHE A 19 -7.02 -1.53 2.91
CA PHE A 19 -6.68 -0.35 3.70
C PHE A 19 -7.65 -0.16 4.87
N PHE A 20 -8.95 -0.18 4.62
CA PHE A 20 -9.97 -0.08 5.67
C PHE A 20 -9.95 -1.29 6.62
N GLU A 21 -9.76 -2.49 6.10
CA GLU A 21 -9.64 -3.72 6.89
C GLU A 21 -8.44 -3.64 7.86
N CYS A 22 -7.30 -3.10 7.39
CA CYS A 22 -6.12 -2.85 8.22
C CYS A 22 -6.39 -1.82 9.33
N ALA A 23 -7.02 -0.69 8.98
CA ALA A 23 -7.37 0.35 9.94
C ALA A 23 -8.34 -0.16 11.02
N ARG A 24 -9.33 -0.98 10.63
CA ARG A 24 -10.29 -1.61 11.55
C ARG A 24 -9.63 -2.63 12.46
N ARG A 25 -8.79 -3.52 11.91
CA ARG A 25 -8.09 -4.56 12.69
C ARG A 25 -7.12 -4.01 13.72
N ASN A 26 -6.46 -2.89 13.42
CA ASN A 26 -5.52 -2.26 14.36
C ASN A 26 -6.19 -1.37 15.41
N ASN A 27 -7.52 -1.24 15.39
CA ASN A 27 -8.30 -0.43 16.32
C ASN A 27 -7.69 0.97 16.56
N LEU A 28 -7.38 1.66 15.46
CA LEU A 28 -6.61 2.91 15.48
C LEU A 28 -7.37 4.02 16.21
N LYS A 29 -6.68 4.72 17.12
CA LYS A 29 -7.21 5.96 17.71
C LYS A 29 -7.37 7.04 16.63
N LYS A 30 -8.18 8.08 16.89
CA LYS A 30 -8.46 9.18 15.94
C LYS A 30 -7.20 9.76 15.28
N LEU A 31 -6.15 10.05 16.08
CA LEU A 31 -4.86 10.56 15.58
C LEU A 31 -4.11 9.52 14.73
N GLU A 32 -4.10 8.26 15.13
CA GLU A 32 -3.42 7.17 14.42
C GLU A 32 -4.12 6.88 13.08
N LYS A 33 -5.45 6.97 13.05
CA LYS A 33 -6.25 6.86 11.82
C LYS A 33 -5.91 7.98 10.84
N ILE A 34 -5.76 9.21 11.32
CA ILE A 34 -5.32 10.35 10.48
C ILE A 34 -3.93 10.09 9.92
N LYS A 35 -2.96 9.71 10.76
CA LYS A 35 -1.58 9.40 10.31
C LYS A 35 -1.56 8.27 9.27
N PHE A 36 -2.37 7.25 9.46
CA PHE A 36 -2.49 6.12 8.51
C PHE A 36 -3.10 6.55 7.18
N VAL A 37 -4.18 7.35 7.20
CA VAL A 37 -4.79 7.93 6.00
C VAL A 37 -3.81 8.84 5.26
N VAL A 38 -3.12 9.73 5.97
CA VAL A 38 -2.11 10.63 5.38
C VAL A 38 -0.97 9.83 4.74
N SER A 39 -0.51 8.75 5.38
CA SER A 39 0.51 7.85 4.82
C SER A 39 0.03 7.20 3.52
N GLY A 40 -1.21 6.71 3.49
CA GLY A 40 -1.81 6.14 2.27
C GLY A 40 -1.97 7.18 1.15
N LEU A 41 -2.40 8.39 1.49
CA LEU A 41 -2.54 9.49 0.53
C LEU A 41 -1.19 9.93 -0.04
N LEU A 42 -0.13 9.97 0.77
CA LEU A 42 1.23 10.29 0.32
C LEU A 42 1.73 9.30 -0.75
N ILE A 43 1.51 8.00 -0.52
CA ILE A 43 1.88 6.96 -1.48
C ILE A 43 1.03 7.08 -2.76
N ALA A 44 -0.28 7.27 -2.62
CA ALA A 44 -1.17 7.44 -3.76
C ALA A 44 -0.83 8.68 -4.59
N ALA A 45 -0.54 9.81 -3.93
CA ALA A 45 -0.12 11.04 -4.57
C ALA A 45 1.18 10.84 -5.35
N PHE A 46 2.18 10.16 -4.76
CA PHE A 46 3.43 9.87 -5.45
C PHE A 46 3.24 9.04 -6.72
N ILE A 47 2.45 7.97 -6.64
CA ILE A 47 2.16 7.11 -7.80
C ILE A 47 1.46 7.93 -8.89
N ALA A 48 0.46 8.74 -8.52
CA ALA A 48 -0.24 9.61 -9.45
C ALA A 48 0.71 10.62 -10.10
N THR A 49 1.51 11.35 -9.30
CA THR A 49 2.44 12.35 -9.82
C THR A 49 3.57 11.74 -10.64
N GLY A 50 4.06 10.55 -10.27
CA GLY A 50 5.10 9.83 -11.01
C GLY A 50 4.67 9.40 -12.41
N HIS A 51 3.38 9.20 -12.64
CA HIS A 51 2.84 8.94 -13.99
C HIS A 51 2.80 10.23 -14.85
N PHE A 52 2.59 11.41 -14.25
CA PHE A 52 2.49 12.67 -14.99
C PHE A 52 3.82 13.43 -15.11
N LEU A 53 4.75 13.21 -14.18
CA LEU A 53 6.02 13.93 -14.10
C LEU A 53 7.17 12.97 -14.46
N SER A 54 7.84 13.26 -15.57
CA SER A 54 9.04 12.54 -15.99
C SER A 54 10.24 12.96 -15.15
N TYR A 55 10.41 12.33 -14.00
CA TYR A 55 11.61 12.48 -13.18
C TYR A 55 12.77 11.65 -13.74
N PRO A 56 14.02 12.09 -13.56
CA PRO A 56 15.17 11.20 -13.70
C PRO A 56 15.04 10.01 -12.74
N ASP A 57 15.45 8.81 -13.18
CA ASP A 57 15.28 7.57 -12.41
C ASP A 57 15.83 7.68 -10.97
N SER A 58 17.01 8.27 -10.81
CA SER A 58 17.64 8.46 -9.50
C SER A 58 16.78 9.31 -8.55
N LEU A 59 16.14 10.36 -9.06
CA LEU A 59 15.26 11.23 -8.28
C LEU A 59 13.93 10.53 -7.96
N TYR A 60 13.39 9.76 -8.91
CA TYR A 60 12.20 8.95 -8.68
C TYR A 60 12.40 7.99 -7.51
N TRP A 61 13.48 7.20 -7.54
CA TRP A 61 13.77 6.22 -6.49
C TRP A 61 14.10 6.87 -5.14
N PHE A 62 14.75 8.04 -5.15
CA PHE A 62 14.99 8.83 -3.94
C PHE A 62 13.68 9.28 -3.29
N ILE A 63 12.78 9.91 -4.06
CA ILE A 63 11.48 10.38 -3.55
C ILE A 63 10.63 9.20 -3.09
N PHE A 64 10.59 8.11 -3.87
CA PHE A 64 9.87 6.89 -3.50
C PHE A 64 10.35 6.36 -2.13
N SER A 65 11.66 6.23 -1.96
CA SER A 65 12.25 5.75 -0.70
C SER A 65 11.91 6.67 0.47
N ALA A 66 12.00 7.99 0.27
CA ALA A 66 11.65 8.98 1.29
C ALA A 66 10.17 8.87 1.71
N ILE A 67 9.26 8.69 0.75
CA ILE A 67 7.82 8.55 1.01
C ILE A 67 7.51 7.24 1.74
N ILE A 68 8.16 6.14 1.37
CA ILE A 68 8.02 4.87 2.10
C ILE A 68 8.51 5.02 3.55
N ILE A 69 9.69 5.60 3.76
CA ILE A 69 10.23 5.83 5.11
C ILE A 69 9.30 6.72 5.94
N LEU A 70 8.80 7.81 5.37
CA LEU A 70 7.88 8.72 6.05
C LEU A 70 6.56 8.03 6.42
N SER A 71 6.00 7.26 5.48
CA SER A 71 4.74 6.52 5.66
C SER A 71 4.87 5.44 6.75
N VAL A 72 5.97 4.68 6.73
CA VAL A 72 6.27 3.69 7.77
C VAL A 72 6.50 4.38 9.12
N SER A 73 7.16 5.53 9.16
CA SER A 73 7.40 6.28 10.40
C SER A 73 6.09 6.80 11.01
N LEU A 74 5.23 7.42 10.19
CA LEU A 74 3.91 7.94 10.59
C LEU A 74 2.98 6.83 11.10
N SER A 75 3.07 5.64 10.49
CA SER A 75 2.22 4.49 10.78
C SER A 75 2.97 3.36 11.49
N SER A 76 4.07 3.66 12.18
CA SER A 76 5.01 2.65 12.71
C SER A 76 4.37 1.66 13.67
N LYS A 77 3.42 2.12 14.49
CA LYS A 77 2.63 1.24 15.37
C LYS A 77 1.78 0.24 14.60
N VAL A 78 1.14 0.69 13.52
CA VAL A 78 0.32 -0.15 12.63
C VAL A 78 1.22 -1.18 11.95
N PHE A 79 2.36 -0.73 11.43
CA PHE A 79 3.35 -1.59 10.79
C PHE A 79 3.87 -2.68 11.75
N ARG A 80 4.23 -2.32 12.98
CA ARG A 80 4.68 -3.28 14.00
C ARG A 80 3.60 -4.30 14.36
N ASN A 81 2.34 -3.87 14.49
CA ASN A 81 1.23 -4.76 14.81
C ASN A 81 0.94 -5.74 13.66
N GLU A 82 0.92 -5.27 12.42
CA GLU A 82 0.74 -6.12 11.24
C GLU A 82 1.92 -7.08 11.05
N LEU A 83 3.15 -6.65 11.32
CA LEU A 83 4.33 -7.51 11.28
C LEU A 83 4.27 -8.62 12.35
N LYS A 84 3.86 -8.29 13.58
CA LYS A 84 3.60 -9.30 14.62
C LYS A 84 2.52 -10.30 14.19
N ARG A 85 1.42 -9.81 13.60
CA ARG A 85 0.36 -10.68 13.07
C ARG A 85 0.90 -11.60 11.98
N TYR A 86 1.63 -11.04 11.02
CA TYR A 86 2.21 -11.82 9.93
C TYR A 86 3.15 -12.91 10.45
N LEU A 87 3.97 -12.61 11.46
CA LEU A 87 4.84 -13.59 12.09
C LEU A 87 4.08 -14.68 12.85
N SER A 88 2.91 -14.36 13.43
CA SER A 88 2.04 -15.34 14.11
C SER A 88 1.23 -16.25 13.16
N LEU A 89 1.19 -15.96 11.86
CA LEU A 89 0.49 -16.81 10.89
C LEU A 89 1.20 -18.16 10.70
N SER A 90 0.42 -19.17 10.35
CA SER A 90 0.95 -20.48 9.94
C SER A 90 1.79 -20.35 8.66
N GLN A 91 2.71 -21.29 8.42
CA GLN A 91 3.54 -21.25 7.21
C GLN A 91 2.71 -21.26 5.92
N LYS A 92 1.60 -22.01 5.89
CA LYS A 92 0.68 -22.05 4.75
C LYS A 92 0.07 -20.68 4.49
N ASP A 93 -0.41 -20.01 5.53
CA ASP A 93 -1.02 -18.68 5.41
C ASP A 93 0.00 -17.62 5.02
N LYS A 94 1.25 -17.72 5.51
CA LYS A 94 2.34 -16.81 5.11
C LYS A 94 2.62 -16.87 3.61
N ILE A 95 2.66 -18.08 3.05
CA ILE A 95 2.89 -18.31 1.62
C ILE A 95 1.73 -17.76 0.80
N ILE A 96 0.48 -18.07 1.18
CA ILE A 96 -0.71 -17.55 0.49
C ILE A 96 -0.72 -16.02 0.49
N ASN A 97 -0.40 -15.42 1.64
CA ASN A 97 -0.38 -13.96 1.78
C ASN A 97 0.75 -13.33 0.96
N ALA A 98 1.93 -13.96 0.91
CA ALA A 98 3.03 -13.52 0.05
C ALA A 98 2.65 -13.60 -1.44
N CYS A 99 2.10 -14.73 -1.89
CA CYS A 99 1.61 -14.90 -3.25
C CYS A 99 0.54 -13.86 -3.60
N TYR A 100 -0.39 -13.58 -2.68
CA TYR A 100 -1.43 -12.57 -2.88
C TYR A 100 -0.84 -11.17 -3.09
N TYR A 101 0.09 -10.73 -2.23
CA TYR A 101 0.70 -9.40 -2.37
C TYR A 101 1.61 -9.28 -3.61
N VAL A 102 2.34 -10.34 -3.96
CA VAL A 102 3.14 -10.37 -5.20
C VAL A 102 2.25 -10.31 -6.43
N LEU A 103 1.16 -11.08 -6.46
CA LEU A 103 0.18 -11.05 -7.54
C LEU A 103 -0.47 -9.67 -7.66
N LEU A 104 -0.82 -9.05 -6.53
CA LEU A 104 -1.39 -7.71 -6.48
C LEU A 104 -0.40 -6.66 -7.00
N LEU A 105 0.88 -6.75 -6.64
CA LEU A 105 1.93 -5.88 -7.15
C LEU A 105 2.11 -6.05 -8.67
N ALA A 106 2.16 -7.29 -9.16
CA ALA A 106 2.25 -7.59 -10.58
C ALA A 106 1.04 -7.04 -11.35
N CYS A 107 -0.18 -7.21 -10.82
CA CYS A 107 -1.37 -6.60 -11.39
C CYS A 107 -1.25 -5.07 -11.44
N ILE A 108 -0.84 -4.41 -10.37
CA ILE A 108 -0.66 -2.95 -10.37
C ILE A 108 0.34 -2.53 -11.45
N ASN A 109 1.49 -3.20 -11.55
CA ASN A 109 2.55 -2.85 -12.51
C ASN A 109 2.21 -3.18 -13.99
N ILE A 110 1.28 -4.10 -14.23
CA ILE A 110 0.81 -4.41 -15.60
C ILE A 110 -0.21 -3.35 -16.07
N PHE A 111 -0.96 -2.76 -15.13
CA PHE A 111 -2.08 -1.86 -15.45
C PHE A 111 -1.79 -0.37 -15.22
N PHE A 112 -0.78 -0.02 -14.41
CA PHE A 112 -0.29 1.33 -14.16
C PHE A 112 1.18 1.43 -14.58
#